data_AF-A0A356EK16-F1
#
_entry.id   AF-A0A356EK16-F1
#
_cell.length_a   1.000
_cell.length_b   1.000
_cell.length_c   1.000
_cell.angle_alpha   90.00
_cell.angle_beta   90.00
_cell.angle_gamma   90.00
#
_symmetry.space_group_name_H-M   'P 1'
#
loop_
_entity.id
_entity.type
_entity.pdbx_description
1 polymer ?
#
loop_
_entity_poly.entity_id
_entity_poly.type
_entity_poly.pdbx_seq_one_letter_code
_entity_poly.pdbx_strand_id
1 'polypeptide(L)'
;DHLIRGYRGTLYFTATGWVAKDHNGKVLAEHKKSGGEDLRLHHTNLHNHLRHGEPLNCPAELGLAGVAAVCMANESWRTGRMMAWDETKEQMVPADSVPFNPYPAT
;
A
#
# COMPACT_ATOMS: atom_id res chain seq x y z
N ASP A 1 0.00 -0.85 16.35
CA ASP A 1 -1.34 -1.35 15.97
C ASP A 1 -1.55 -1.22 14.48
N HIS A 2 -2.18 -2.22 13.85
CA HIS A 2 -2.55 -2.18 12.44
C HIS A 2 -3.95 -1.57 12.32
N LEU A 3 -4.04 -0.32 11.90
CA LEU A 3 -5.30 0.43 11.87
C LEU A 3 -5.26 1.60 10.88
N ILE A 4 -6.43 2.09 10.50
CA ILE A 4 -6.63 3.35 9.75
C ILE A 4 -7.38 4.30 10.67
N ARG A 5 -6.80 5.48 10.95
CA ARG A 5 -7.44 6.51 11.80
C ARG A 5 -8.06 7.59 10.94
N GLY A 6 -9.34 7.87 11.19
CA GLY A 6 -10.04 9.05 10.69
C GLY A 6 -10.62 9.88 11.83
N TYR A 7 -11.08 11.08 11.51
CA TYR A 7 -11.66 12.00 12.49
C TYR A 7 -12.93 11.43 13.17
N ARG A 8 -13.73 10.66 12.42
CA ARG A 8 -15.01 10.10 12.89
C ARG A 8 -14.92 8.68 13.46
N GLY A 9 -13.75 8.05 13.35
CA GLY A 9 -13.57 6.69 13.84
C GLY A 9 -12.24 6.07 13.40
N THR A 10 -11.92 4.94 14.02
CA THR A 10 -10.72 4.15 13.72
C THR A 10 -11.14 2.76 13.24
N LEU A 11 -10.61 2.33 12.10
CA LEU A 11 -10.71 0.97 11.59
C LEU A 11 -9.53 0.16 12.12
N TYR A 12 -9.82 -0.87 12.91
CA TYR A 12 -8.85 -1.78 13.50
C TYR A 12 -8.81 -3.06 12.68
N PHE A 13 -7.65 -3.45 12.19
CA PHE A 13 -7.46 -4.75 11.56
C PHE A 13 -7.29 -5.83 12.64
N THR A 14 -7.96 -6.96 12.47
CA THR A 14 -7.86 -8.12 13.36
C THR A 14 -7.39 -9.33 12.56
N ALA A 15 -7.01 -10.41 13.25
CA ALA A 15 -6.63 -11.65 12.57
C ALA A 15 -7.76 -12.23 11.68
N THR A 16 -9.01 -11.85 11.96
CA THR A 16 -10.22 -12.41 11.33
C THR A 16 -11.01 -11.39 10.54
N GLY A 17 -10.46 -10.20 10.25
CA GLY A 17 -11.12 -9.16 9.46
C GLY A 17 -10.80 -7.75 9.97
N TRP A 18 -11.83 -6.92 10.16
CA TRP A 18 -11.66 -5.58 10.72
C TRP A 18 -12.93 -5.08 11.43
N VAL A 19 -12.74 -4.13 12.35
CA VAL A 19 -13.83 -3.45 13.08
C VAL A 19 -13.56 -1.95 13.10
N ALA A 20 -14.51 -1.14 12.67
CA ALA A 20 -14.48 0.31 12.76
C ALA A 20 -15.27 0.79 13.99
N LYS A 21 -14.67 1.66 14.81
CA LYS A 21 -15.30 2.23 16.01
C LYS A 21 -15.21 3.75 16.02
N ASP A 22 -16.21 4.42 16.58
CA ASP A 22 -16.11 5.85 16.90
C ASP A 22 -15.25 6.11 18.14
N HIS A 23 -15.12 7.38 18.51
CA HIS A 23 -14.33 7.82 19.68
C HIS A 23 -14.90 7.33 21.03
N ASN A 24 -16.18 6.96 21.09
CA ASN A 24 -16.84 6.41 22.27
C ASN A 24 -16.80 4.87 22.28
N GLY A 25 -16.16 4.25 21.29
CA GLY A 25 -16.07 2.80 21.15
C GLY A 25 -17.31 2.15 20.53
N LYS A 26 -18.29 2.92 20.05
CA LYS A 26 -19.44 2.38 19.32
C LYS A 26 -18.96 1.77 18.00
N VAL A 27 -19.35 0.53 17.74
CA VAL A 27 -19.07 -0.13 16.46
C VAL A 27 -19.85 0.56 15.34
N LEU A 28 -19.13 1.07 14.35
CA LEU A 28 -19.68 1.74 13.17
C LEU A 28 -19.87 0.74 12.02
N ALA A 29 -18.94 -0.19 11.86
CA ALA A 29 -18.98 -1.26 10.87
C ALA A 29 -17.99 -2.37 11.25
N GLU A 30 -18.23 -3.58 10.75
CA GLU A 30 -17.31 -4.70 10.90
C GLU A 30 -17.35 -5.59 9.67
N HIS A 31 -16.25 -6.30 9.44
CA HIS A 31 -16.15 -7.31 8.41
C HIS A 31 -15.43 -8.51 8.98
N LYS A 32 -16.05 -9.68 8.82
CA LYS A 32 -15.38 -10.97 8.98
C LYS A 32 -14.72 -11.31 7.66
N LYS A 33 -13.40 -11.53 7.69
CA LYS A 33 -12.58 -11.91 6.55
C LYS A 33 -13.30 -12.97 5.72
N SER A 34 -13.65 -12.61 4.50
CA SER A 34 -14.23 -13.51 3.51
C SER A 34 -13.44 -13.39 2.21
N GLY A 35 -13.17 -14.52 1.57
CA GLY A 35 -12.34 -14.59 0.38
C GLY A 35 -10.83 -14.41 0.65
N GLY A 36 -10.12 -14.22 -0.45
CA GLY A 36 -8.67 -14.05 -0.55
C GLY A 36 -8.29 -13.92 -2.02
N GLU A 37 -7.02 -13.68 -2.30
CA GLU A 37 -6.52 -13.73 -3.66
C GLU A 37 -6.74 -15.15 -4.25
N ASP A 38 -7.49 -15.26 -5.34
CA ASP A 38 -7.57 -16.48 -6.13
C ASP A 38 -6.47 -16.42 -7.20
N LEU A 39 -5.38 -17.16 -6.95
CA LEU A 39 -4.23 -17.25 -7.85
C LEU A 39 -4.64 -17.66 -9.27
N ARG A 40 -5.66 -18.51 -9.42
CA ARG A 40 -6.11 -18.94 -10.75
C ARG A 40 -6.70 -17.76 -11.52
N LEU A 41 -7.55 -16.95 -10.88
CA LEU A 41 -8.12 -15.75 -11.50
C LEU A 41 -7.03 -14.72 -11.83
N HIS A 42 -6.09 -14.52 -10.90
CA HIS A 42 -4.97 -13.60 -11.06
C HIS A 42 -4.08 -13.97 -12.25
N HIS A 43 -3.57 -15.21 -12.28
CA HIS A 43 -2.72 -15.69 -13.37
C HIS A 43 -3.46 -15.80 -14.71
N THR A 44 -4.76 -16.15 -14.71
CA THR A 44 -5.56 -16.18 -15.95
C THR A 44 -5.64 -14.79 -16.56
N ASN A 45 -5.94 -13.75 -15.77
CA ASN A 45 -5.97 -12.38 -16.28
C ASN A 45 -4.59 -11.93 -16.78
N LEU A 46 -3.50 -12.26 -16.09
CA LEU A 46 -2.14 -11.97 -16.57
C LEU A 46 -1.86 -12.64 -17.93
N HIS A 47 -2.19 -13.93 -18.08
CA HIS A 47 -1.99 -14.63 -19.36
C HIS A 47 -2.84 -14.04 -20.49
N ASN A 48 -4.08 -13.65 -20.20
CA ASN A 48 -4.94 -13.00 -21.19
C ASN A 48 -4.45 -11.61 -21.56
N HIS A 49 -3.92 -10.83 -20.62
CA HIS A 49 -3.28 -9.56 -20.91
C HIS A 49 -2.11 -9.76 -21.90
N LEU A 50 -1.23 -10.71 -21.60
CA LEU A 50 -0.06 -11.01 -22.45
C LEU A 50 -0.42 -11.55 -23.84
N ARG A 51 -1.49 -12.35 -23.95
CA ARG A 51 -1.85 -13.03 -25.21
C ARG A 51 -2.85 -12.25 -26.06
N HIS A 52 -3.74 -11.50 -25.43
CA HIS A 52 -4.91 -10.90 -26.09
C HIS A 52 -5.04 -9.39 -25.83
N GLY A 53 -4.19 -8.80 -24.99
CA GLY A 53 -4.24 -7.37 -24.68
C GLY A 53 -5.41 -6.95 -23.76
N GLU A 54 -6.02 -7.90 -23.04
CA GLU A 54 -7.06 -7.60 -22.04
C GLU A 54 -6.50 -6.70 -20.93
N PRO A 55 -7.28 -5.77 -20.35
CA PRO A 55 -6.81 -4.95 -19.22
C PRO A 55 -6.40 -5.79 -18.01
N LEU A 56 -5.36 -5.36 -17.31
CA LEU A 56 -4.96 -5.95 -16.03
C LEU A 56 -5.94 -5.56 -14.94
N ASN A 57 -6.46 -6.55 -14.22
CA ASN A 57 -7.25 -6.35 -13.01
C ASN A 57 -6.36 -6.01 -11.79
N CYS A 58 -5.06 -6.30 -11.88
CA CYS A 58 -4.05 -5.92 -10.89
C CYS A 58 -3.14 -4.85 -11.50
N PRO A 59 -3.35 -3.56 -11.20
CA PRO A 59 -2.53 -2.48 -11.76
C PRO A 59 -1.06 -2.62 -11.33
N ALA A 60 -0.16 -2.69 -12.30
CA ALA A 60 1.27 -2.91 -12.05
C ALA A 60 1.90 -1.73 -11.28
N GLU A 61 1.46 -0.51 -11.58
CA GLU A 61 1.92 0.72 -10.96
C GLU A 61 1.58 0.75 -9.47
N LEU A 62 0.37 0.29 -9.10
CA LEU A 62 -0.02 0.15 -7.71
C LEU A 62 0.84 -0.90 -6.99
N GLY A 63 1.13 -2.01 -7.67
CA GLY A 63 2.06 -3.03 -7.16
C GLY A 63 3.47 -2.47 -6.93
N LEU A 64 4.00 -1.72 -7.90
CA LEU A 64 5.31 -1.07 -7.81
C LEU A 64 5.37 -0.08 -6.65
N ALA A 65 4.36 0.80 -6.51
CA ALA A 65 4.30 1.77 -5.42
C ALA A 65 4.33 1.09 -4.04
N GLY A 66 3.61 -0.03 -3.89
CA GLY A 66 3.62 -0.83 -2.68
C GLY A 66 4.99 -1.47 -2.40
N VAL A 67 5.59 -2.11 -3.40
CA VAL A 67 6.90 -2.77 -3.28
C VAL A 67 8.01 -1.76 -2.98
N ALA A 68 8.05 -0.64 -3.70
CA ALA A 68 9.04 0.41 -3.51
C ALA A 68 9.02 0.97 -2.08
N ALA A 69 7.83 1.24 -1.53
CA ALA A 69 7.69 1.70 -0.15
C ALA A 69 8.25 0.70 0.88
N VAL A 70 7.99 -0.60 0.68
CA VAL A 70 8.50 -1.66 1.57
C VAL A 70 10.02 -1.85 1.41
N CYS A 71 10.54 -1.77 0.19
CA CYS A 71 11.99 -1.79 -0.07
C CYS A 71 12.70 -0.62 0.62
N MET A 72 12.16 0.60 0.50
CA MET A 72 12.69 1.79 1.18
C MET A 72 12.64 1.64 2.71
N ALA A 73 11.55 1.11 3.27
CA ALA A 73 11.44 0.89 4.71
C ALA A 73 12.46 -0.13 5.23
N ASN A 74 12.65 -1.24 4.48
CA ASN A 74 13.65 -2.26 4.82
C ASN A 74 15.08 -1.70 4.78
N GLU A 75 15.41 -0.93 3.75
CA GLU A 75 16.73 -0.32 3.60
C GLU A 75 16.98 0.72 4.70
N SER A 76 15.96 1.53 5.01
CA SER A 76 16.02 2.51 6.09
C SER A 76 16.27 1.85 7.44
N TRP A 77 15.58 0.75 7.74
CA TRP A 77 15.80 -0.04 8.95
C TRP A 77 17.21 -0.61 9.03
N ARG A 78 17.74 -1.16 7.94
CA ARG A 78 19.07 -1.78 7.89
C ARG A 78 20.21 -0.79 8.05
N THR A 79 20.05 0.41 7.51
CA THR A 79 21.13 1.41 7.41
C THR A 79 20.99 2.55 8.42
N GLY A 80 19.82 2.71 9.05
CA GLY A 80 19.52 3.85 9.89
C GLY A 80 19.36 5.16 9.11
N ARG A 81 19.20 5.11 7.78
CA ARG A 81 19.11 6.29 6.91
C ARG A 81 17.70 6.45 6.35
N MET A 82 17.20 7.68 6.23
CA MET A 82 15.93 7.93 5.57
C MET A 82 16.08 7.71 4.06
N MET A 83 15.09 7.05 3.46
CA MET A 83 15.05 6.75 2.02
C MET A 83 13.94 7.55 1.35
N ALA A 84 14.13 7.88 0.08
CA ALA A 84 13.17 8.56 -0.79
C ALA A 84 13.15 7.90 -2.17
N TRP A 85 12.07 8.16 -2.92
CA TRP A 85 11.96 7.78 -4.33
C TRP A 85 12.47 8.92 -5.21
N ASP A 86 13.46 8.64 -6.07
CA ASP A 86 13.92 9.55 -7.12
C ASP A 86 13.06 9.32 -8.37
N GLU A 87 12.13 10.23 -8.66
CA GLU A 87 11.22 10.11 -9.80
C GLU A 87 11.95 10.15 -11.15
N THR A 88 13.09 10.84 -11.25
CA THR A 88 13.83 10.94 -12.52
C THR A 88 14.58 9.65 -12.83
N LYS A 89 15.08 8.97 -11.79
CA LYS A 89 15.84 7.73 -11.92
C LYS A 89 15.00 6.47 -11.69
N GLU A 90 13.75 6.63 -11.28
CA GLU A 90 12.83 5.55 -10.91
C GLU A 90 13.46 4.54 -9.94
N GLN A 91 14.08 5.05 -8.87
CA GLN A 91 14.78 4.20 -7.90
C GLN A 91 14.73 4.77 -6.49
N MET A 92 14.93 3.91 -5.50
CA MET A 92 15.15 4.36 -4.12
C MET A 92 16.54 4.96 -3.96
N VAL A 93 16.62 6.07 -3.25
CA VAL A 93 17.87 6.78 -2.92
C VAL A 93 17.81 7.27 -1.48
N PRO A 94 18.94 7.63 -0.87
CA PRO A 94 18.91 8.35 0.38
C PRO A 94 18.13 9.66 0.27
N ALA A 95 17.28 9.96 1.25
CA ALA A 95 16.39 11.12 1.21
C ALA A 95 17.17 12.45 1.16
N ASP A 96 18.37 12.50 1.73
CA ASP A 96 19.26 13.65 1.70
C ASP A 96 19.99 13.85 0.36
N SER A 97 19.82 12.93 -0.60
CA SER A 97 20.39 13.04 -1.95
C SER A 97 19.43 13.64 -2.98
N VAL A 98 18.18 13.91 -2.60
CA VAL A 98 17.15 14.51 -3.48
C VAL A 98 16.62 15.82 -2.87
N PRO A 99 16.27 16.82 -3.70
CA PRO A 99 15.56 18.00 -3.22
C PRO A 99 14.25 17.60 -2.55
N PHE A 100 14.00 18.09 -1.34
CA PHE A 100 12.75 17.85 -0.61
C PHE A 100 12.07 19.18 -0.29
N ASN A 101 10.83 19.33 -0.73
CA ASN A 101 9.93 20.40 -0.31
C ASN A 101 8.82 19.80 0.57
N PRO A 102 8.79 20.08 1.89
CA PRO A 102 7.76 19.54 2.79
C PRO A 102 6.39 20.21 2.60
N TYR A 103 6.32 21.30 1.83
CA TYR A 103 5.08 22.02 1.61
C TYR A 103 4.33 21.44 0.39
N PRO A 104 2.99 21.31 0.47
CA PRO A 104 2.18 20.97 -0.70
C PRO A 104 2.45 21.96 -1.83
N ALA A 105 2.40 21.48 -3.08
CA ALA A 105 2.36 22.39 -4.22
C ALA A 105 1.16 23.35 -4.06
N THR A 106 1.42 24.65 -4.16
CA THR A 106 0.39 25.70 -4.19
C THR A 106 -0.44 25.64 -5.45
#